data_AF-A0A2R8BAP5-F1
#
_entry.id   AF-A0A2R8BAP5-F1
#
_cell.length_a   1.000
_cell.length_b   1.000
_cell.length_c   1.000
_cell.angle_alpha   90.00
_cell.angle_beta   90.00
_cell.angle_gamma   90.00
#
_symmetry.space_group_name_H-M   'P 1'
#
loop_
_entity.id
_entity.type
_entity.pdbx_description
1 polymer ?
#
loop_
_entity_poly.entity_id
_entity_poly.type
_entity_poly.pdbx_seq_one_letter_code
_entity_poly.pdbx_strand_id
1 'polypeptide(L)'
;MTTPAAALRQPSSSAPFHGHTPPTRTAMPSMRTYEVVSKRADGTLHIGQHKAPALPLFESAFAAFGHGTLIQTTQGDVAIEDLQPGEMVHTSSGDPAEVLWIGSASFVPADVGRRTSLTRIMADTFGQARPASFLTVGPSARILQTPAHLRGETHGKAMFTSARDFVDGMNVIEVTPPTQVRLFHICLSRHAAINVGGLEMETFHPGSAAVRSVSHAMRDLFLSMFPHISHVSDFGPLAHPRAPDNDVDQLI
;
A
#
# COMPACT_ATOMS: atom_id res chain seq x y z
N MET A 1 -90.11 19.93 -14.45
CA MET A 1 -89.30 19.85 -13.21
C MET A 1 -88.89 18.41 -13.03
N THR A 2 -87.65 18.07 -13.37
CA THR A 2 -87.02 16.77 -13.07
C THR A 2 -85.54 16.87 -13.39
N THR A 3 -84.70 16.88 -12.34
CA THR A 3 -83.23 16.77 -12.41
C THR A 3 -82.84 15.29 -12.30
N PRO A 4 -81.80 14.83 -13.02
CA PRO A 4 -80.82 13.92 -12.41
C PRO A 4 -79.38 14.34 -12.76
N ALA A 5 -78.52 14.58 -11.76
CA ALA A 5 -77.70 13.62 -11.02
C ALA A 5 -76.34 13.36 -11.70
N ALA A 6 -75.31 14.01 -11.14
CA ALA A 6 -73.91 13.88 -11.50
C ALA A 6 -73.31 12.56 -10.98
N ALA A 7 -72.58 11.84 -11.85
CA ALA A 7 -71.79 10.67 -11.47
C ALA A 7 -70.30 11.03 -11.44
N LEU A 8 -69.68 10.96 -10.26
CA LEU A 8 -68.24 11.04 -10.04
C LEU A 8 -67.54 9.85 -10.71
N ARG A 9 -66.54 10.13 -11.56
CA ARG A 9 -65.55 9.13 -12.01
C ARG A 9 -64.32 9.16 -11.10
N GLN A 10 -63.93 8.02 -10.56
CA GLN A 10 -62.70 7.81 -9.79
C GLN A 10 -61.47 7.79 -10.72
N PRO A 11 -60.29 8.24 -10.26
CA PRO A 11 -59.05 8.13 -11.01
C PRO A 11 -58.44 6.72 -10.92
N SER A 12 -57.96 6.22 -12.05
CA SER A 12 -57.26 4.94 -12.21
C SER A 12 -55.89 4.93 -11.52
N SER A 13 -55.68 3.97 -10.63
CA SER A 13 -54.39 3.66 -9.99
C SER A 13 -53.39 3.07 -10.99
N SER A 14 -52.28 3.76 -11.22
CA SER A 14 -51.12 3.25 -11.97
C SER A 14 -50.12 2.62 -10.99
N ALA A 15 -49.87 1.32 -11.12
CA ALA A 15 -48.89 0.59 -10.34
C ALA A 15 -47.44 1.06 -10.64
N PRO A 16 -46.54 1.09 -9.64
CA PRO A 16 -45.17 1.54 -9.83
C PRO A 16 -44.32 0.50 -10.59
N PHE A 17 -43.66 0.96 -11.66
CA PHE A 17 -42.63 0.21 -12.40
C PHE A 17 -41.51 -0.23 -11.45
N HIS A 18 -41.37 -1.53 -11.23
CA HIS A 18 -40.19 -2.11 -10.60
C HIS A 18 -39.02 -2.04 -11.59
N GLY A 19 -38.22 -0.98 -11.48
CA GLY A 19 -36.91 -0.89 -12.13
C GLY A 19 -36.04 -2.05 -11.69
N HIS A 20 -35.82 -3.02 -12.57
CA HIS A 20 -34.76 -4.00 -12.40
C HIS A 20 -33.43 -3.27 -12.59
N THR A 21 -32.76 -2.95 -11.49
CA THR A 21 -31.34 -2.57 -11.54
C THR A 21 -30.58 -3.80 -12.07
N PRO A 22 -29.92 -3.73 -13.24
CA PRO A 22 -29.12 -4.85 -13.70
C PRO A 22 -27.99 -5.09 -12.68
N PRO A 23 -27.62 -6.36 -12.41
CA PRO A 23 -26.51 -6.64 -11.51
C PRO A 23 -25.27 -5.94 -12.06
N THR A 24 -24.63 -5.13 -11.21
CA THR A 24 -23.35 -4.49 -11.50
C THR A 24 -22.39 -5.59 -11.94
N ARG A 25 -22.03 -5.59 -13.23
CA ARG A 25 -21.06 -6.54 -13.76
C ARG A 25 -19.75 -6.29 -13.04
N THR A 26 -19.40 -7.12 -12.06
CA THR A 26 -18.12 -7.05 -11.35
C THR A 26 -17.03 -7.12 -12.42
N ALA A 27 -16.42 -5.99 -12.73
CA ALA A 27 -15.36 -5.94 -13.72
C ALA A 27 -14.25 -6.88 -13.23
N MET A 28 -13.75 -7.75 -14.13
CA MET A 28 -12.56 -8.54 -13.85
C MET A 28 -11.46 -7.57 -13.38
N PRO A 29 -10.75 -7.87 -12.28
CA PRO A 29 -9.65 -7.02 -11.84
C PRO A 29 -8.68 -6.82 -12.99
N SER A 30 -8.22 -5.58 -13.19
CA SER A 30 -7.15 -5.33 -14.15
C SER A 30 -5.92 -6.16 -13.75
N MET A 31 -5.10 -6.55 -14.73
CA MET A 31 -3.87 -7.29 -14.46
C MET A 31 -2.70 -6.31 -14.44
N ARG A 32 -1.73 -6.54 -13.56
CA ARG A 32 -0.50 -5.76 -13.47
C ARG A 32 0.72 -6.68 -13.58
N THR A 33 1.78 -6.17 -14.19
CA THR A 33 3.10 -6.81 -14.18
C THR A 33 3.87 -6.34 -12.94
N TYR A 34 4.37 -7.31 -12.19
CA TYR A 34 5.20 -7.13 -11.00
C TYR A 34 6.59 -7.70 -11.29
N GLU A 35 7.63 -6.95 -11.01
CA GLU A 35 9.02 -7.37 -11.17
C GLU A 35 9.61 -7.65 -9.79
N VAL A 36 10.36 -8.74 -9.68
CA VAL A 36 10.97 -9.17 -8.42
C VAL A 36 12.44 -9.50 -8.64
N VAL A 37 13.28 -9.03 -7.72
CA VAL A 37 14.68 -9.44 -7.60
C VAL A 37 14.86 -9.96 -6.19
N SER A 38 15.36 -11.18 -6.03
CA SER A 38 15.46 -11.82 -4.71
C SER A 38 16.70 -12.67 -4.59
N LYS A 39 17.30 -12.69 -3.40
CA LYS A 39 18.37 -13.62 -3.06
C LYS A 39 17.75 -14.95 -2.62
N ARG A 40 18.14 -16.03 -3.27
CA ARG A 40 17.75 -17.41 -2.90
C ARG A 40 18.58 -17.90 -1.72
N ALA A 41 18.12 -18.98 -1.08
CA ALA A 41 18.83 -19.61 0.03
C ALA A 41 20.24 -20.11 -0.32
N ASP A 42 20.50 -20.44 -1.58
CA ASP A 42 21.83 -20.82 -2.10
C ASP A 42 22.74 -19.61 -2.40
N GLY A 43 22.27 -18.38 -2.14
CA GLY A 43 22.97 -17.13 -2.39
C GLY A 43 22.85 -16.61 -3.82
N THR A 44 22.24 -17.37 -4.75
CA THR A 44 22.03 -16.91 -6.13
C THR A 44 20.92 -15.87 -6.23
N LEU A 45 21.01 -15.01 -7.23
CA LEU A 45 19.96 -14.04 -7.53
C LEU A 45 18.87 -14.68 -8.40
N HIS A 46 17.63 -14.43 -8.02
CA HIS A 46 16.45 -14.66 -8.83
C HIS A 46 15.94 -13.33 -9.36
N ILE A 47 15.71 -13.24 -10.66
CA ILE A 47 15.03 -12.12 -11.32
C ILE A 47 13.81 -12.69 -12.02
N GLY A 48 12.64 -12.13 -11.74
CA GLY A 48 11.36 -12.63 -12.22
C GLY A 48 10.38 -11.53 -12.54
N GLN A 49 9.43 -11.84 -13.43
CA GLN A 49 8.27 -11.01 -13.71
C GLN A 49 7.01 -11.86 -13.55
N HIS A 50 6.00 -11.31 -12.89
CA HIS A 50 4.74 -11.98 -12.62
C HIS A 50 3.58 -11.11 -13.11
N LYS A 51 2.65 -11.70 -13.86
CA LYS A 51 1.40 -11.03 -14.21
C LYS A 51 0.30 -11.50 -13.26
N ALA A 52 -0.23 -10.60 -12.45
CA ALA A 52 -1.23 -10.94 -11.43
C ALA A 52 -2.35 -9.88 -11.34
N PRO A 53 -3.47 -10.21 -10.68
CA PRO A 53 -4.54 -9.25 -10.46
C PRO A 53 -4.07 -8.03 -9.68
N ALA A 54 -4.49 -6.86 -10.13
CA ALA A 54 -4.34 -5.59 -9.44
C ALA A 54 -5.35 -5.54 -8.29
N LEU A 55 -5.09 -6.32 -7.24
CA LEU A 55 -5.87 -6.39 -6.00
C LEU A 55 -5.02 -5.85 -4.85
N PRO A 56 -5.64 -5.36 -3.76
CA PRO A 56 -4.93 -4.78 -2.62
C PRO A 56 -3.80 -5.67 -2.06
N LEU A 57 -4.05 -6.98 -1.94
CA LEU A 57 -3.02 -7.92 -1.48
C LEU A 57 -1.75 -7.84 -2.33
N PHE A 58 -1.88 -7.91 -3.65
CA PHE A 58 -0.74 -7.87 -4.55
C PHE A 58 -0.10 -6.50 -4.56
N GLU A 59 -0.86 -5.43 -4.81
CA GLU A 59 -0.27 -4.09 -4.92
C GLU A 59 0.38 -3.59 -3.64
N SER A 60 -0.12 -4.01 -2.47
CA SER A 60 0.48 -3.62 -1.20
C SER A 60 1.95 -4.03 -1.06
N ALA A 61 2.35 -5.10 -1.76
CA ALA A 61 3.73 -5.57 -1.79
C ALA A 61 4.66 -4.72 -2.66
N PHE A 62 4.15 -3.83 -3.52
CA PHE A 62 4.95 -3.16 -4.55
C PHE A 62 4.75 -1.65 -4.58
N ALA A 63 3.93 -1.08 -3.70
CA ALA A 63 3.47 0.30 -3.78
C ALA A 63 3.90 1.15 -2.57
N ALA A 64 5.14 1.00 -2.09
CA ALA A 64 5.65 1.76 -0.94
C ALA A 64 6.53 2.95 -1.36
N PHE A 65 7.64 2.73 -2.07
CA PHE A 65 8.63 3.78 -2.33
C PHE A 65 8.65 4.20 -3.79
N GLY A 66 8.71 5.51 -4.07
CA GLY A 66 8.88 6.01 -5.43
C GLY A 66 10.31 5.88 -5.94
N HIS A 67 10.51 5.87 -7.25
CA HIS A 67 11.82 5.98 -7.88
C HIS A 67 12.63 7.16 -7.32
N GLY A 68 13.93 6.97 -7.11
CA GLY A 68 14.85 7.96 -6.54
C GLY A 68 14.78 8.07 -5.01
N THR A 69 13.95 7.24 -4.36
CA THR A 69 13.93 7.15 -2.90
C THR A 69 15.26 6.60 -2.40
N LEU A 70 15.93 7.34 -1.52
CA LEU A 70 17.20 6.91 -0.92
C LEU A 70 16.95 6.00 0.28
N ILE A 71 17.64 4.86 0.30
CA ILE A 71 17.66 3.88 1.38
C ILE A 71 19.04 3.94 2.05
N GLN A 72 19.06 4.10 3.37
CA GLN A 72 20.33 4.15 4.11
C GLN A 72 20.90 2.73 4.30
N THR A 73 21.94 2.40 3.52
CA THR A 73 22.69 1.15 3.66
C THR A 73 23.87 1.32 4.61
N THR A 74 24.52 0.22 5.00
CA THR A 74 25.77 0.28 5.78
C THR A 74 26.95 0.83 4.98
N GLN A 75 26.82 0.96 3.66
CA GLN A 75 27.84 1.52 2.76
C GLN A 75 27.49 2.94 2.28
N GLY A 76 26.40 3.53 2.77
CA GLY A 76 25.90 4.84 2.37
C GLY A 76 24.48 4.79 1.79
N ASP A 77 23.99 5.94 1.35
CA ASP A 77 22.65 6.04 0.76
C ASP A 77 22.65 5.48 -0.66
N VAL A 78 21.71 4.58 -0.95
CA VAL A 78 21.53 3.95 -2.26
C VAL A 78 20.09 4.21 -2.73
N ALA A 79 19.91 4.59 -3.99
CA ALA A 79 18.58 4.74 -4.56
C ALA A 79 17.87 3.38 -4.62
N ILE A 80 16.56 3.35 -4.34
CA ILE A 80 15.79 2.10 -4.25
C ILE A 80 15.84 1.26 -5.52
N GLU A 81 15.95 1.89 -6.69
CA GLU A 81 16.11 1.24 -7.99
C GLU A 81 17.50 0.59 -8.21
N ASP A 82 18.52 1.06 -7.49
CA ASP A 82 19.89 0.56 -7.60
C ASP A 82 20.24 -0.46 -6.52
N LEU A 83 19.47 -0.49 -5.42
CA LEU A 83 19.61 -1.43 -4.31
C LEU A 83 19.59 -2.89 -4.82
N GLN A 84 20.43 -3.75 -4.25
CA GLN A 84 20.55 -5.15 -4.63
C GLN A 84 20.27 -6.10 -3.45
N PRO A 85 19.67 -7.28 -3.68
CA PRO A 85 19.62 -8.29 -2.64
C PRO A 85 21.03 -8.72 -2.19
N GLY A 86 21.20 -8.86 -0.88
CA GLY A 86 22.49 -9.09 -0.24
C GLY A 86 23.09 -7.85 0.42
N GLU A 87 22.63 -6.64 0.07
CA GLU A 87 23.07 -5.43 0.74
C GLU A 87 22.47 -5.32 2.15
N MET A 88 23.24 -4.70 3.06
CA MET A 88 22.84 -4.50 4.44
C MET A 88 22.27 -3.10 4.63
N VAL A 89 21.06 -3.00 5.17
CA VAL A 89 20.41 -1.72 5.50
C VAL A 89 20.38 -1.48 7.00
N HIS A 90 20.53 -0.21 7.39
CA HIS A 90 20.38 0.18 8.79
C HIS A 90 18.91 0.06 9.21
N THR A 91 18.69 -0.56 10.38
CA THR A 91 17.35 -0.66 10.96
C THR A 91 17.25 0.21 12.21
N SER A 92 16.03 0.64 12.54
CA SER A 92 15.74 1.39 13.77
C SER A 92 16.07 0.61 15.05
N SER A 93 16.21 -0.72 14.98
CA SER A 93 16.62 -1.53 16.13
C SER A 93 18.14 -1.51 16.36
N GLY A 94 18.92 -0.87 15.50
CA GLY A 94 20.39 -0.78 15.59
C GLY A 94 21.12 -1.84 14.78
N ASP A 95 20.70 -3.10 14.87
CA ASP A 95 21.31 -4.18 14.08
C ASP A 95 20.94 -4.06 12.59
N PRO A 96 21.90 -4.03 11.65
CA PRO A 96 21.58 -4.07 10.22
C PRO A 96 20.81 -5.34 9.82
N ALA A 97 20.11 -5.27 8.70
CA ALA A 97 19.40 -6.41 8.12
C ALA A 97 19.70 -6.52 6.62
N GLU A 98 19.76 -7.75 6.11
CA GLU A 98 20.07 -8.03 4.71
C GLU A 98 18.83 -7.87 3.86
N VAL A 99 18.94 -7.20 2.71
CA VAL A 99 17.88 -7.14 1.70
C VAL A 99 17.77 -8.50 1.01
N LEU A 100 16.62 -9.17 1.13
CA LEU A 100 16.40 -10.48 0.49
C LEU A 100 15.53 -10.38 -0.76
N TRP A 101 14.74 -9.33 -0.88
CA TRP A 101 13.81 -9.15 -1.97
C TRP A 101 13.52 -7.69 -2.21
N ILE A 102 13.42 -7.35 -3.50
CA ILE A 102 13.02 -6.05 -4.00
C ILE A 102 11.93 -6.31 -5.03
N GLY A 103 10.75 -5.77 -4.77
CA GLY A 103 9.64 -5.78 -5.70
C GLY A 103 9.45 -4.42 -6.31
N SER A 104 9.07 -4.38 -7.58
CA SER A 104 8.58 -3.16 -8.20
C SER A 104 7.41 -3.39 -9.15
N ALA A 105 6.62 -2.34 -9.35
CA ALA A 105 5.60 -2.31 -10.39
C ALA A 105 5.35 -0.88 -10.83
N SER A 106 4.80 -0.74 -12.04
CA SER A 106 4.42 0.56 -12.57
C SER A 106 2.95 0.85 -12.34
N PHE A 107 2.65 2.07 -11.90
CA PHE A 107 1.31 2.56 -11.58
C PHE A 107 1.03 3.82 -12.41
N VAL A 108 -0.23 4.07 -12.76
CA VAL A 108 -0.68 5.36 -13.30
C VAL A 108 -1.60 5.95 -12.24
N PRO A 109 -1.11 6.87 -11.38
CA PRO A 109 -1.87 7.37 -10.24
C PRO A 109 -3.23 7.97 -10.61
N ALA A 110 -3.31 8.66 -11.75
CA ALA A 110 -4.54 9.28 -12.26
C ALA A 110 -5.40 8.35 -13.13
N ASP A 111 -5.22 7.03 -13.06
CA ASP A 111 -6.06 6.09 -13.81
C ASP A 111 -7.54 6.24 -13.40
N VAL A 112 -8.38 6.57 -14.39
CA VAL A 112 -9.83 6.81 -14.22
C VAL A 112 -10.53 5.58 -13.65
N GLY A 113 -10.05 4.38 -13.95
CA GLY A 113 -10.60 3.14 -13.43
C GLY A 113 -10.15 2.82 -12.01
N ARG A 114 -9.01 3.37 -11.55
CA ARG A 114 -8.40 3.01 -10.26
C ARG A 114 -7.35 4.02 -9.80
N ARG A 115 -7.82 5.14 -9.25
CA ARG A 115 -6.95 6.19 -8.70
C ARG A 115 -6.08 5.61 -7.59
N THR A 116 -4.76 5.77 -7.73
CA THR A 116 -3.76 5.34 -6.76
C THR A 116 -2.97 6.57 -6.33
N SER A 117 -3.45 7.30 -5.34
CA SER A 117 -2.76 8.50 -4.89
C SER A 117 -1.42 8.17 -4.24
N LEU A 118 -0.45 9.06 -4.43
CA LEU A 118 0.84 9.00 -3.75
C LEU A 118 0.86 10.09 -2.69
N THR A 119 1.69 9.90 -1.67
CA THR A 119 1.95 10.92 -0.65
C THR A 119 3.32 11.54 -0.92
N ARG A 120 3.38 12.86 -1.05
CA ARG A 120 4.63 13.60 -1.09
C ARG A 120 4.86 14.27 0.26
N ILE A 121 6.02 13.99 0.84
CA ILE A 121 6.48 14.53 2.11
C ILE A 121 7.60 15.51 1.80
N MET A 122 7.43 16.78 2.16
CA MET A 122 8.42 17.83 1.91
C MET A 122 9.58 17.74 2.91
N ALA A 123 10.71 18.37 2.59
CA ALA A 123 11.84 18.46 3.53
C ALA A 123 11.40 19.13 4.85
N ASP A 124 12.08 18.78 5.95
CA ASP A 124 11.85 19.35 7.30
C ASP A 124 10.45 19.13 7.92
N THR A 125 9.59 18.32 7.27
CA THR A 125 8.21 18.06 7.71
C THR A 125 8.11 17.48 9.14
N PHE A 126 9.00 16.56 9.49
CA PHE A 126 8.96 15.81 10.76
C PHE A 126 10.02 16.30 11.75
N GLY A 127 10.41 17.57 11.63
CA GLY A 127 11.47 18.21 12.40
C GLY A 127 12.70 18.51 11.55
N GLN A 128 13.68 19.15 12.16
CA GLN A 128 14.86 19.64 11.46
C GLN A 128 15.58 18.51 10.71
N ALA A 129 15.78 18.71 9.41
CA ALA A 129 16.42 17.80 8.45
C ALA A 129 15.72 16.45 8.25
N ARG A 130 14.40 16.35 8.52
CA ARG A 130 13.63 15.11 8.36
C ARG A 130 12.34 15.31 7.56
N PRO A 131 12.27 14.83 6.31
CA PRO A 131 13.37 14.31 5.49
C PRO A 131 14.33 15.44 5.03
N ALA A 132 15.54 15.07 4.59
CA ALA A 132 16.55 16.04 4.11
C ALA A 132 16.21 16.62 2.72
N SER A 133 15.42 15.88 1.95
CA SER A 133 14.83 16.28 0.66
C SER A 133 13.39 15.78 0.62
N PHE A 134 12.59 16.20 -0.36
CA PHE A 134 11.24 15.67 -0.47
C PHE A 134 11.28 14.16 -0.82
N LEU A 135 10.32 13.41 -0.29
CA LEU A 135 10.11 11.99 -0.57
C LEU A 135 8.72 11.80 -1.20
N THR A 136 8.60 10.98 -2.23
CA THR A 136 7.29 10.58 -2.77
C THR A 136 7.10 9.08 -2.56
N VAL A 137 6.04 8.72 -1.84
CA VAL A 137 5.74 7.34 -1.43
C VAL A 137 4.35 6.93 -1.90
N GLY A 138 4.19 5.64 -2.16
CA GLY A 138 2.92 5.04 -2.54
C GLY A 138 2.03 4.72 -1.33
N PRO A 139 0.82 4.20 -1.59
CA PRO A 139 -0.21 3.96 -0.57
C PRO A 139 0.18 2.91 0.48
N SER A 140 1.19 2.09 0.23
CA SER A 140 1.62 1.03 1.15
C SER A 140 2.72 1.47 2.12
N ALA A 141 3.23 2.69 1.96
CA ALA A 141 4.29 3.20 2.81
C ALA A 141 3.75 3.54 4.20
N ARG A 142 4.46 3.06 5.23
CA ARG A 142 4.19 3.40 6.63
C ARG A 142 5.40 4.01 7.29
N ILE A 143 5.17 5.09 8.04
CA ILE A 143 6.18 5.79 8.84
C ILE A 143 6.11 5.24 10.27
N LEU A 144 7.27 4.99 10.88
CA LEU A 144 7.38 4.59 12.29
C LEU A 144 7.14 5.81 13.19
N GLN A 145 5.89 6.24 13.27
CA GLN A 145 5.49 7.37 14.09
C GLN A 145 4.07 7.14 14.62
N THR A 146 3.93 7.17 15.94
CA THR A 146 2.63 6.98 16.59
C THR A 146 1.72 8.20 16.36
N PRO A 147 0.49 8.01 15.84
CA PRO A 147 -0.48 9.09 15.65
C PRO A 147 -0.78 9.77 16.97
N ALA A 148 -0.99 11.09 16.96
CA ALA A 148 -1.19 11.88 18.18
C ALA A 148 -2.33 11.33 19.06
N HIS A 149 -3.43 10.89 18.44
CA HIS A 149 -4.60 10.34 19.14
C HIS A 149 -4.36 8.97 19.79
N LEU A 150 -3.34 8.20 19.36
CA LEU A 150 -3.02 6.88 19.93
C LEU A 150 -1.86 6.91 20.95
N ARG A 151 -1.18 8.05 21.12
CA ARG A 151 0.02 8.15 22.00
C ARG A 151 -0.27 7.77 23.46
N GLY A 152 -1.48 8.03 23.95
CA GLY A 152 -1.89 7.66 25.31
C GLY A 152 -2.11 6.16 25.50
N GLU A 153 -2.50 5.45 24.44
CA GLU A 153 -2.88 4.03 24.48
C GLU A 153 -1.68 3.11 24.22
N THR A 154 -0.67 3.57 23.49
CA THR A 154 0.48 2.74 23.11
C THR A 154 1.55 2.63 24.19
N HIS A 155 1.37 3.31 25.33
CA HIS A 155 2.37 3.40 26.41
C HIS A 155 3.77 3.78 25.88
N GLY A 156 3.82 4.67 24.88
CA GLY A 156 5.08 5.13 24.27
C GLY A 156 5.68 4.18 23.24
N LYS A 157 5.04 3.07 22.88
CA LYS A 157 5.50 2.21 21.77
C LYS A 157 5.26 2.91 20.43
N ALA A 158 6.29 2.87 19.58
CA ALA A 158 6.22 3.33 18.20
C ALA A 158 5.30 2.41 17.37
N MET A 159 4.56 2.99 16.44
CA MET A 159 3.67 2.27 15.52
C MET A 159 3.99 2.62 14.08
N PHE A 160 3.78 1.67 13.18
CA PHE A 160 3.76 1.92 11.74
C PHE A 160 2.41 2.54 11.35
N THR A 161 2.44 3.79 10.91
CA THR A 161 1.26 4.57 10.52
C THR A 161 1.32 4.85 9.02
N SER A 162 0.18 4.76 8.31
CA SER A 162 0.17 5.02 6.87
C SER A 162 0.67 6.44 6.58
N ALA A 163 1.51 6.60 5.56
CA ALA A 163 1.98 7.92 5.13
C ALA A 163 0.80 8.85 4.78
N ARG A 164 -0.30 8.29 4.26
CA ARG A 164 -1.54 9.03 3.93
C ARG A 164 -2.17 9.70 5.14
N ASP A 165 -2.02 9.10 6.33
CA ASP A 165 -2.64 9.60 7.56
C ASP A 165 -1.93 10.86 8.10
N PHE A 166 -0.78 11.21 7.51
CA PHE A 166 -0.05 12.45 7.82
C PHE A 166 -0.36 13.60 6.86
N VAL A 167 -1.22 13.40 5.85
CA VAL A 167 -1.56 14.44 4.87
C VAL A 167 -2.19 15.64 5.58
N ASP A 168 -1.53 16.80 5.48
CA ASP A 168 -1.94 18.07 6.07
C ASP A 168 -2.28 19.13 5.01
N GLY A 169 -2.04 18.83 3.72
CA GLY A 169 -2.27 19.74 2.60
C GLY A 169 -1.20 20.83 2.43
N MET A 170 -0.15 20.82 3.26
CA MET A 170 0.95 21.78 3.22
C MET A 170 2.31 21.10 3.06
N ASN A 171 2.74 20.34 4.06
CA ASN A 171 4.05 19.68 4.08
C ASN A 171 3.96 18.21 3.69
N VAL A 172 2.81 17.58 3.95
CA VAL A 172 2.47 16.25 3.46
C VAL A 172 1.24 16.38 2.58
N ILE A 173 1.41 16.14 1.29
CA ILE A 173 0.37 16.37 0.28
C ILE A 173 0.08 15.12 -0.51
N GLU A 174 -1.17 14.98 -0.91
CA GLU A 174 -1.56 14.00 -1.91
C GLU A 174 -1.13 14.47 -3.30
N VAL A 175 -0.51 13.57 -4.07
CA VAL A 175 -0.19 13.81 -5.48
C VAL A 175 -0.76 12.70 -6.36
N THR A 176 -1.26 13.06 -7.54
CA THR A 176 -1.84 12.11 -8.51
C THR A 176 -1.26 12.37 -9.91
N PRO A 177 0.01 11.98 -10.17
CA PRO A 177 0.61 12.13 -11.49
C PRO A 177 -0.23 11.49 -12.61
N PRO A 178 -0.38 12.16 -13.77
CA PRO A 178 -1.09 11.59 -14.92
C PRO A 178 -0.25 10.56 -15.69
N THR A 179 1.05 10.49 -15.41
CA THR A 179 2.00 9.60 -16.07
C THR A 179 2.31 8.38 -15.21
N GLN A 180 2.90 7.38 -15.85
CA GLN A 180 3.37 6.19 -15.16
C GLN A 180 4.46 6.54 -14.13
N VAL A 181 4.34 5.97 -12.93
CA VAL A 181 5.33 6.01 -11.86
C VAL A 181 5.74 4.59 -11.52
N ARG A 182 7.04 4.37 -11.29
CA ARG A 182 7.54 3.09 -10.78
C ARG A 182 7.60 3.17 -9.26
N LEU A 183 6.94 2.21 -8.61
CA LEU A 183 6.98 2.06 -7.16
C LEU A 183 7.69 0.76 -6.79
N PHE A 184 8.23 0.74 -5.58
CA PHE A 184 9.08 -0.30 -5.05
C PHE A 184 8.66 -0.68 -3.63
N HIS A 185 9.08 -1.85 -3.18
CA HIS A 185 9.14 -2.23 -1.78
C HIS A 185 10.20 -3.31 -1.58
N ILE A 186 10.59 -3.60 -0.34
CA ILE A 186 11.67 -4.52 -0.04
C ILE A 186 11.32 -5.42 1.14
N CYS A 187 11.77 -6.68 1.12
CA CYS A 187 11.82 -7.54 2.29
C CYS A 187 13.27 -7.69 2.73
N LEU A 188 13.46 -7.73 4.03
CA LEU A 188 14.76 -8.01 4.63
C LEU A 188 14.77 -9.41 5.25
N SER A 189 15.91 -9.83 5.77
CA SER A 189 16.05 -11.07 6.54
C SER A 189 15.17 -11.14 7.79
N ARG A 190 14.65 -9.99 8.24
CA ARG A 190 13.58 -9.87 9.22
C ARG A 190 12.78 -8.60 8.96
N HIS A 191 11.49 -8.59 9.27
CA HIS A 191 10.70 -7.36 9.19
C HIS A 191 11.30 -6.28 10.11
N ALA A 192 11.43 -5.05 9.61
CA ALA A 192 12.04 -3.95 10.34
C ALA A 192 11.49 -2.59 9.91
N ALA A 193 11.82 -1.56 10.70
CA ALA A 193 11.84 -0.19 10.25
C ALA A 193 13.26 0.17 9.79
N ILE A 194 13.38 0.92 8.69
CA ILE A 194 14.65 1.35 8.09
C ILE A 194 14.62 2.85 7.81
N ASN A 195 15.80 3.45 7.65
CA ASN A 195 15.89 4.85 7.24
C ASN A 195 15.72 5.00 5.71
N VAL A 196 14.69 5.76 5.33
CA VAL A 196 14.29 6.08 3.97
C VAL A 196 14.23 7.60 3.84
N GLY A 197 15.22 8.20 3.17
CA GLY A 197 15.30 9.65 2.98
C GLY A 197 15.30 10.47 4.29
N GLY A 198 15.76 9.89 5.41
CA GLY A 198 15.74 10.52 6.74
C GLY A 198 14.53 10.16 7.61
N LEU A 199 13.60 9.33 7.12
CA LEU A 199 12.43 8.86 7.85
C LEU A 199 12.53 7.38 8.15
N GLU A 200 12.09 6.98 9.34
CA GLU A 200 11.99 5.56 9.69
C GLU A 200 10.71 5.00 9.07
N MET A 201 10.83 4.05 8.14
CA MET A 201 9.72 3.49 7.39
C MET A 201 9.71 1.96 7.39
N GLU A 202 8.53 1.39 7.24
CA GLU A 202 8.29 -0.05 7.28
C GLU A 202 8.86 -0.77 6.04
N THR A 203 9.50 -1.93 6.25
CA THR A 203 9.80 -2.92 5.18
C THR A 203 8.58 -3.79 4.86
N PHE A 204 8.54 -4.50 3.74
CA PHE A 204 7.33 -5.22 3.37
C PHE A 204 7.04 -6.37 4.34
N HIS A 205 5.80 -6.40 4.80
CA HIS A 205 5.20 -7.56 5.45
C HIS A 205 3.71 -7.60 5.09
N PRO A 206 3.17 -8.75 4.62
CA PRO A 206 1.81 -8.81 4.09
C PRO A 206 0.74 -8.66 5.17
N GLY A 207 1.11 -8.87 6.44
CA GLY A 207 0.18 -8.93 7.55
C GLY A 207 -0.57 -10.25 7.57
N SER A 208 -0.85 -10.76 8.76
CA SER A 208 -1.38 -12.12 8.89
C SER A 208 -2.83 -12.23 8.38
N ALA A 209 -3.61 -11.14 8.46
CA ALA A 209 -5.01 -11.12 8.03
C ALA A 209 -5.19 -11.11 6.50
N ALA A 210 -4.41 -10.31 5.78
CA ALA A 210 -4.58 -10.10 4.34
C ALA A 210 -4.34 -11.37 3.50
N VAL A 211 -3.40 -12.22 3.92
CA VAL A 211 -3.11 -13.47 3.20
C VAL A 211 -4.14 -14.57 3.52
N ARG A 212 -4.81 -14.47 4.68
CA ARG A 212 -5.86 -15.42 5.08
C ARG A 212 -7.20 -15.15 4.41
N SER A 213 -7.46 -13.93 3.96
CA SER A 213 -8.73 -13.52 3.34
C SER A 213 -8.86 -13.89 1.87
N VAL A 214 -7.79 -14.37 1.22
CA VAL A 214 -7.81 -14.77 -0.20
C VAL A 214 -7.88 -16.29 -0.38
N SER A 215 -8.33 -16.72 -1.56
CA SER A 215 -8.37 -18.15 -1.93
C SER A 215 -6.97 -18.77 -1.97
N HIS A 216 -6.90 -20.10 -1.85
CA HIS A 216 -5.62 -20.83 -1.93
C HIS A 216 -4.84 -20.50 -3.21
N ALA A 217 -5.51 -20.50 -4.37
CA ALA A 217 -4.86 -20.16 -5.64
C ALA A 217 -4.25 -18.75 -5.64
N MET A 218 -4.91 -17.77 -5.02
CA MET A 218 -4.38 -16.39 -4.95
C MET A 218 -3.25 -16.28 -3.94
N ARG A 219 -3.31 -17.04 -2.85
CA ARG A 219 -2.20 -17.15 -1.89
C ARG A 219 -0.97 -17.76 -2.57
N ASP A 220 -1.14 -18.85 -3.30
CA ASP A 220 -0.03 -19.53 -3.99
C ASP A 220 0.58 -18.62 -5.06
N LEU A 221 -0.26 -17.91 -5.83
CA LEU A 221 0.19 -16.90 -6.78
C LEU A 221 0.96 -15.77 -6.09
N PHE A 222 0.45 -15.26 -4.96
CA PHE A 222 1.10 -14.21 -4.19
C PHE A 222 2.46 -14.68 -3.65
N LEU A 223 2.53 -15.85 -3.00
CA LEU A 223 3.77 -16.40 -2.46
C LEU A 223 4.79 -16.71 -3.57
N SER A 224 4.34 -17.07 -4.78
CA SER A 224 5.25 -17.29 -5.93
C SER A 224 6.11 -16.06 -6.28
N MET A 225 5.70 -14.86 -5.86
CA MET A 225 6.45 -13.62 -6.05
C MET A 225 7.58 -13.42 -5.03
N PHE A 226 7.70 -14.29 -4.02
CA PHE A 226 8.69 -14.21 -2.95
C PHE A 226 9.51 -15.51 -2.89
N PRO A 227 10.55 -15.67 -3.73
CA PRO A 227 11.31 -16.93 -3.82
C PRO A 227 11.99 -17.39 -2.54
N HIS A 228 12.19 -16.50 -1.57
CA HIS A 228 12.78 -16.77 -0.26
C HIS A 228 11.74 -17.19 0.80
N ILE A 229 10.45 -17.21 0.45
CA ILE A 229 9.32 -17.49 1.34
C ILE A 229 8.62 -18.77 0.86
N SER A 230 8.51 -19.77 1.75
CA SER A 230 7.75 -21.01 1.47
C SER A 230 6.36 -20.96 2.12
N HIS A 231 6.27 -20.37 3.30
CA HIS A 231 5.05 -20.22 4.08
C HIS A 231 4.86 -18.78 4.52
N VAL A 232 3.61 -18.37 4.75
CA VAL A 232 3.28 -17.02 5.23
C VAL A 232 3.98 -16.69 6.56
N SER A 233 4.27 -17.69 7.38
CA SER A 233 5.04 -17.54 8.62
C SER A 233 6.49 -17.09 8.41
N ASP A 234 7.07 -17.32 7.23
CA ASP A 234 8.48 -17.04 6.96
C ASP A 234 8.75 -15.53 6.82
N PHE A 235 7.70 -14.72 6.62
CA PHE A 235 7.78 -13.25 6.76
C PHE A 235 8.10 -12.80 8.20
N GLY A 236 7.94 -13.69 9.19
CA GLY A 236 8.23 -13.42 10.59
C GLY A 236 7.16 -12.56 11.28
N PRO A 237 7.42 -12.11 12.52
CA PRO A 237 6.54 -11.18 13.22
C PRO A 237 6.76 -9.73 12.73
N LEU A 238 5.76 -8.87 12.96
CA LEU A 238 5.95 -7.43 12.79
C LEU A 238 6.91 -6.88 13.85
N ALA A 239 7.97 -6.17 13.44
CA ALA A 239 8.83 -5.39 14.33
C ALA A 239 8.09 -4.37 15.21
N HIS A 240 7.06 -3.72 14.67
CA HIS A 240 6.22 -2.77 15.41
C HIS A 240 4.74 -3.01 15.04
N PRO A 241 3.80 -2.73 15.96
CA PRO A 241 2.38 -2.75 15.62
C PRO A 241 2.06 -1.70 14.54
N ARG A 242 1.07 -2.00 13.70
CA ARG A 242 0.51 -1.01 12.76
C ARG A 242 -0.61 -0.23 13.45
N ALA A 243 -0.66 1.07 13.23
CA ALA A 243 -1.84 1.86 13.58
C ALA A 243 -3.04 1.34 12.76
N PRO A 244 -4.27 1.41 13.29
CA PRO A 244 -5.47 1.14 12.51
C PRO A 244 -5.49 2.04 11.27
N ASP A 245 -5.90 1.49 10.13
CA ASP A 245 -6.07 2.31 8.93
C ASP A 245 -7.26 3.26 9.13
N ASN A 246 -7.02 4.56 8.99
CA ASN A 246 -8.08 5.56 8.98
C ASN A 246 -8.80 5.49 7.63
N ASP A 247 -9.78 4.59 7.48
CA ASP A 247 -10.68 4.57 6.33
C ASP A 247 -11.77 5.63 6.52
N VAL A 248 -11.40 6.90 6.38
CA VAL A 248 -12.34 8.03 6.47
C VAL A 248 -13.25 8.12 5.21
N ASP A 249 -12.92 7.40 4.13
CA ASP A 249 -13.62 7.46 2.84
C ASP A 249 -14.63 6.32 2.56
N GLN A 250 -14.95 5.46 3.55
CA GLN A 250 -16.00 4.44 3.38
C GLN A 250 -17.40 4.89 3.83
N LEU A 251 -17.60 6.18 4.13
CA LEU A 251 -18.84 6.71 4.73
C LEU A 251 -19.59 7.75 3.87
N ILE A 252 -19.35 7.82 2.56
CA ILE A 252 -20.13 8.69 1.66
C ILE A 252 -20.66 7.92 0.45
#